data_AF-A0A832CM98-F1
#
_entry.id   AF-A0A832CM98-F1
#
_cell.length_a   1.000
_cell.length_b   1.000
_cell.length_c   1.000
_cell.angle_alpha   90.00
_cell.angle_beta   90.00
_cell.angle_gamma   90.00
#
_symmetry.space_group_name_H-M   'P 1'
#
loop_
_entity.id
_entity.type
_entity.pdbx_description
1 polymer ?
#
loop_
_entity_poly.entity_id
_entity_poly.type
_entity_poly.pdbx_seq_one_letter_code
_entity_poly.pdbx_strand_id
1 'polypeptide(L)' 'MDKPSGEARPAPSLAIVIVSYHVRDLLRDCLASVFASNLAGPCDVYVVDNASADGSAAMVR' A
#
# COMPACT_ATOMS: atom_id res chain seq x y z
N MET A 1 12.93 -35.79 -21.90
CA MET A 1 13.14 -34.33 -21.94
C MET A 1 12.85 -33.79 -20.56
N ASP A 2 13.90 -33.48 -19.81
CA ASP A 2 13.81 -32.85 -18.50
C ASP A 2 13.23 -31.43 -18.67
N LYS A 3 12.15 -31.11 -17.94
CA LYS A 3 11.55 -29.79 -17.94
C LYS A 3 12.36 -28.98 -16.92
N PRO A 4 13.05 -27.89 -17.32
CA PRO A 4 13.84 -27.13 -16.37
C PRO A 4 12.94 -26.73 -15.21
N SER A 5 13.31 -27.17 -14.01
CA SER A 5 12.70 -26.77 -12.75
C SER A 5 12.72 -25.25 -12.72
N GLY A 6 11.55 -24.63 -12.84
CA GLY A 6 11.41 -23.19 -12.83
C GLY A 6 11.92 -22.65 -11.50
N GLU A 7 13.05 -21.96 -11.52
CA GLU A 7 13.55 -21.23 -10.35
C GLU A 7 12.47 -20.27 -9.85
N ALA A 8 12.29 -20.19 -8.53
CA ALA A 8 11.33 -19.30 -7.91
C ALA A 8 11.73 -17.85 -8.23
N ARG A 9 10.93 -17.16 -9.06
CA ARG A 9 11.18 -15.76 -9.39
C ARG A 9 11.02 -14.92 -8.12
N PRO A 10 11.94 -13.98 -7.82
CA PRO A 10 11.77 -13.07 -6.70
C PRO A 10 10.43 -12.35 -6.79
N ALA A 11 9.82 -12.11 -5.64
CA ALA A 11 8.57 -11.36 -5.58
C ALA A 11 8.77 -9.96 -6.16
N PRO A 12 7.84 -9.47 -7.00
CA PRO A 12 7.93 -8.14 -7.57
C PRO A 12 7.83 -7.07 -6.48
N SER A 13 8.46 -5.92 -6.71
CA SER A 13 8.20 -4.72 -5.91
C SER A 13 6.80 -4.17 -6.22
N LEU A 14 6.07 -3.75 -5.18
CA LEU A 14 4.71 -3.20 -5.29
C LEU A 14 4.69 -1.73 -4.85
N ALA A 15 4.03 -0.87 -5.63
CA ALA A 15 3.68 0.48 -5.18
C ALA A 15 2.16 0.59 -5.03
N ILE A 16 1.71 1.07 -3.87
CA ILE A 16 0.29 1.32 -3.57
C ILE A 16 0.09 2.83 -3.48
N VAL A 17 -0.80 3.38 -4.30
CA VAL A 17 -1.12 4.81 -4.32
C VAL A 17 -2.57 5.00 -3.87
N ILE A 18 -2.76 5.66 -2.73
CA ILE A 18 -4.07 5.92 -2.13
C ILE A 18 -4.39 7.40 -2.30
N VAL A 19 -5.41 7.71 -3.09
CA VAL A 19 -5.94 9.08 -3.19
C VAL A 19 -7.05 9.24 -2.14
N SER A 20 -7.01 10.32 -1.37
CA SER A 20 -7.97 10.56 -0.27
C SER A 20 -8.51 12.00 -0.25
N TYR A 21 -9.74 12.17 0.25
CA TYR A 21 -10.39 13.46 0.46
C TYR A 21 -11.44 13.38 1.58
N HIS A 22 -11.24 14.09 2.69
CA HIS A 22 -12.19 14.14 3.83
C HIS A 22 -12.62 12.77 4.39
N VAL A 23 -11.69 11.83 4.49
CA VAL A 23 -11.95 10.45 4.90
C VAL A 23 -10.95 9.96 5.95
N ARG A 24 -10.57 10.80 6.92
CA ARG A 24 -9.52 10.52 7.91
C ARG A 24 -9.60 9.13 8.53
N ASP A 25 -10.78 8.75 9.06
CA ASP A 25 -10.94 7.46 9.75
C ASP A 25 -10.84 6.28 8.79
N LEU A 26 -11.45 6.39 7.60
CA LEU A 26 -11.35 5.36 6.57
C LEU A 26 -9.92 5.23 6.01
N LEU A 27 -9.20 6.35 5.85
CA LEU A 27 -7.80 6.34 5.44
C LEU A 27 -6.92 5.65 6.48
N ARG A 28 -7.15 5.92 7.77
CA ARG A 28 -6.46 5.23 8.87
C ARG A 28 -6.70 3.73 8.81
N ASP A 29 -7.95 3.32 8.69
CA ASP A 29 -8.32 1.91 8.68
C ASP A 29 -7.81 1.19 7.41
N CYS A 30 -7.80 1.89 6.28
CA CYS A 30 -7.20 1.42 5.03
C CYS A 30 -5.69 1.19 5.17
N LEU A 31 -4.95 2.17 5.70
CA LEU A 31 -3.50 2.04 5.94
C LEU A 31 -3.21 0.90 6.92
N ALA A 32 -3.99 0.78 8.00
CA ALA A 32 -3.85 -0.32 8.96
C ALA A 32 -4.04 -1.69 8.28
N SER A 33 -5.04 -1.81 7.39
CA SER A 33 -5.28 -3.03 6.61
C SER A 33 -4.12 -3.35 5.64
N VAL A 34 -3.60 -2.34 4.93
CA VAL A 34 -2.46 -2.50 4.03
C VAL A 34 -1.22 -2.97 4.79
N PHE A 35 -0.89 -2.35 5.92
CA PHE A 35 0.28 -2.74 6.72
C PHE A 35 0.12 -4.07 7.47
N ALA A 36 -1.12 -4.50 7.74
CA ALA A 36 -1.40 -5.82 8.27
C ALA A 36 -1.38 -6.93 7.20
N SER A 37 -1.30 -6.57 5.91
CA SER A 37 -1.33 -7.53 4.81
C SER A 37 0.01 -8.25 4.64
N ASN A 38 -0.03 -9.57 4.44
CA ASN A 38 1.17 -10.38 4.19
C ASN A 38 1.62 -10.28 2.73
N LEU A 39 2.21 -9.14 2.37
CA LEU A 39 2.72 -8.87 1.02
C LEU A 39 3.95 -9.75 0.72
N ALA A 40 3.99 -10.31 -0.49
CA ALA A 40 5.02 -11.29 -0.88
C ALA A 40 6.42 -10.68 -1.08
N GLY A 41 6.55 -9.35 -1.16
CA GLY A 41 7.78 -8.64 -1.48
C GLY A 41 7.75 -7.17 -1.02
N PRO A 42 8.80 -6.40 -1.39
CA PRO A 42 8.91 -4.99 -1.00
C PRO A 42 7.69 -4.17 -1.44
N CYS A 43 7.25 -3.24 -0.59
CA CYS A 43 6.10 -2.39 -0.85
C CYS A 43 6.36 -0.95 -0.44
N ASP A 44 6.06 -0.02 -1.34
CA ASP A 44 5.97 1.41 -1.06
C ASP A 44 4.51 1.86 -1.03
N VAL A 45 4.14 2.69 -0.05
CA VAL A 45 2.78 3.25 0.07
C VAL A 45 2.85 4.77 -0.04
N TYR A 46 2.09 5.33 -0.98
CA TYR A 46 1.97 6.76 -1.20
C TYR A 46 0.54 7.20 -0.94
N VAL A 47 0.36 8.22 -0.10
CA VAL A 47 -0.94 8.86 0.12
C VAL A 47 -0.94 10.20 -0.60
N VAL A 48 -1.91 10.39 -1.49
CA VAL A 48 -2.17 11.66 -2.18
C VAL A 48 -3.42 12.28 -1.58
N ASP A 49 -3.23 13.35 -0.81
CA ASP A 49 -4.32 14.12 -0.24
C ASP A 49 -4.84 15.16 -1.25
N ASN A 50 -6.15 15.14 -1.52
CA ASN A 50 -6.79 16.08 -2.45
C ASN A 50 -7.32 17.33 -1.73
N ALA A 51 -6.47 17.97 -0.94
CA ALA A 51 -6.77 19.16 -0.14
C ALA A 51 -7.83 18.92 0.97
N SER A 52 -7.65 17.88 1.77
CA SER A 52 -8.52 17.61 2.91
C SER A 52 -8.35 18.64 4.03
N ALA A 53 -9.47 19.08 4.61
CA ALA A 53 -9.52 19.96 5.79
C ALA A 53 -9.85 19.21 7.10
N ASP A 54 -10.03 17.89 7.08
CA ASP A 54 -10.43 17.06 8.23
C ASP A 54 -9.23 16.52 9.05
N GLY A 55 -8.02 16.94 8.71
CA GLY A 55 -6.79 16.46 9.32
C GLY A 55 -6.31 15.09 8.82
N SER A 56 -6.86 14.57 7.71
CA SER A 56 -6.37 13.33 7.05
C SER A 56 -4.86 13.38 6.78
N ALA A 57 -4.37 14.47 6.16
CA ALA A 57 -2.96 14.63 5.86
C ALA A 57 -2.09 14.68 7.13
N ALA A 58 -2.55 15.34 8.19
CA ALA A 58 -1.81 15.43 9.45
C ALA A 58 -1.78 14.12 10.25
N MET A 59 -2.70 13.19 9.96
CA MET A 59 -2.77 11.86 10.55
C MET A 59 -1.72 10.91 9.95
N VAL A 60 -1.38 11.08 8.68
CA VAL A 60 -0.30 10.34 8.01
C VAL A 60 1.04 10.99 8.39
N ARG A 61 1.79 10.37 9.31
CA ARG A 61 3.11 10.84 9.79
C ARG A 61 4.09 9.68 9.92
#